data_AF-A0AAU8RGY1-F1
#
_entry.id   AF-A0AAU8RGY1-F1
#
_cell.length_a   1.000
_cell.length_b   1.000
_cell.length_c   1.000
_cell.angle_alpha   90.00
_cell.angle_beta   90.00
_cell.angle_gamma   90.00
#
_symmetry.space_group_name_H-M   'P 1'
#
loop_
_entity.id
_entity.type
_entity.pdbx_description
1 polymer ?
#
loop_
_entity_poly.entity_id
_entity_poly.type
_entity_poly.pdbx_seq_one_letter_code
_entity_poly.pdbx_strand_id
1 'polypeptide(L)'
;MKHTFYLLISIAFIISCADNKTKTKSAQDSTAEIAVDYKGTASITQGIATTTAEDIYTCERGRKTDVGEITSTDGKKWVVPAATNYTNTTFPFAADLFNSCEEKKYASPQEALSAIGTPNTIEIDEDGDVFTAYIFADNYFEMYVNGVAVGKDKVPFTEFNSSVVSFKVQKPFTIAMKLVDWEEHLGVGCEANRGKDFHAGDGGMVAVIKDTENNIIATTDEKWKAQTYYTAPITDLSCVSEDGAYRYSENCDTSGGQDGSEFYALHWELPNDWMKTDFDDTNWPNASTYTNSTIGVNNKPAYTNFTSIFDDAKDDAQFIWSTNVVLDNEVLVRYTIN
;
A
#
# COMPACT_ATOMS: atom_id res chain seq x y z
N MET A 1 49.14 38.51 -91.56
CA MET A 1 49.80 37.27 -92.01
C MET A 1 49.44 36.15 -91.05
N LYS A 2 48.87 35.06 -91.60
CA LYS A 2 48.66 33.72 -91.05
C LYS A 2 47.76 33.55 -89.80
N HIS A 3 46.52 33.17 -90.10
CA HIS A 3 45.63 32.36 -89.29
C HIS A 3 46.29 31.05 -88.85
N THR A 4 46.01 30.59 -87.62
CA THR A 4 45.61 29.20 -87.40
C THR A 4 44.68 29.11 -86.19
N PHE A 5 43.49 28.60 -86.46
CA PHE A 5 42.41 28.25 -85.55
C PHE A 5 42.72 26.85 -84.98
N TYR A 6 42.68 26.66 -83.65
CA TYR A 6 42.65 25.32 -83.07
C TYR A 6 41.40 25.12 -82.21
N LEU A 7 40.54 24.31 -82.80
CA LEU A 7 39.38 23.61 -82.29
C LEU A 7 39.75 22.82 -81.03
N LEU A 8 39.08 23.09 -79.90
CA LEU A 8 39.11 22.21 -78.72
C LEU A 8 37.73 21.57 -78.56
N ILE A 9 37.71 20.29 -78.90
CA ILE A 9 36.58 19.38 -78.88
C ILE A 9 36.19 19.12 -77.42
N SER A 10 34.93 19.38 -77.11
CA SER A 10 34.27 19.03 -75.85
C SER A 10 34.03 17.52 -75.84
N ILE A 11 34.65 16.79 -74.92
CA ILE A 11 34.28 15.41 -74.60
C ILE A 11 33.51 15.44 -73.27
N ALA A 12 32.23 15.12 -73.37
CA ALA A 12 31.35 14.87 -72.24
C ALA A 12 31.72 13.54 -71.57
N PHE A 13 32.04 13.58 -70.28
CA PHE A 13 31.97 12.41 -69.41
C PHE A 13 30.75 12.55 -68.50
N ILE A 14 29.83 11.62 -68.70
CA ILE A 14 28.59 11.46 -67.94
C ILE A 14 28.96 10.65 -66.69
N ILE A 15 28.91 11.25 -65.50
CA ILE A 15 28.84 10.50 -64.24
C ILE A 15 27.59 10.96 -63.51
N SER A 16 26.72 9.97 -63.33
CA SER A 16 25.39 10.02 -62.76
C SER A 16 25.37 10.48 -61.30
N CYS A 17 24.27 11.16 -60.96
CA CYS A 17 23.94 11.83 -59.71
C CYS A 17 23.88 10.93 -58.47
N ALA A 18 24.14 11.52 -57.31
CA ALA A 18 23.38 11.28 -56.09
C ALA A 18 23.36 12.56 -55.23
N ASP A 19 22.24 13.29 -55.29
CA ASP A 19 21.94 14.43 -54.43
C ASP A 19 21.68 13.96 -53.00
N ASN A 20 22.43 14.50 -52.04
CA ASN A 20 22.13 14.37 -50.61
C ASN A 20 20.92 15.24 -50.27
N LYS A 21 19.72 14.64 -50.34
CA LYS A 21 18.52 15.19 -49.70
C LYS A 21 18.49 14.79 -48.23
N THR A 22 18.59 15.80 -47.38
CA THR A 22 18.30 15.76 -45.95
C THR A 22 16.93 15.10 -45.72
N LYS A 23 16.92 13.91 -45.13
CA LYS A 23 15.69 13.26 -44.66
C LYS A 23 15.41 13.73 -43.24
N THR A 24 14.44 14.63 -43.11
CA THR A 24 13.69 14.86 -41.88
C THR A 24 13.06 13.52 -41.47
N LYS A 25 13.56 12.90 -40.40
CA LYS A 25 12.86 11.78 -39.76
C LYS A 25 11.67 12.39 -39.02
N SER A 26 10.46 12.14 -39.53
CA SER A 26 9.25 12.20 -38.73
C SER A 26 9.44 11.28 -37.54
N ALA A 27 9.28 11.80 -36.32
CA ALA A 27 9.15 11.00 -35.12
C ALA A 27 7.94 10.09 -35.32
N GLN A 28 8.22 8.82 -35.62
CA GLN A 28 7.24 7.77 -35.58
C GLN A 28 7.08 7.45 -34.11
N ASP A 29 5.91 7.80 -33.58
CA ASP A 29 5.44 7.39 -32.28
C ASP A 29 5.35 5.86 -32.29
N SER A 30 6.44 5.21 -31.85
CA SER A 30 6.48 3.77 -31.64
C SER A 30 6.12 3.54 -30.18
N THR A 31 4.83 3.47 -29.90
CA THR A 31 4.35 2.63 -28.80
C THR A 31 4.79 1.20 -29.15
N ALA A 32 6.00 0.83 -28.73
CA ALA A 32 6.35 -0.57 -28.63
C ALA A 32 5.34 -1.15 -27.65
N GLU A 33 4.41 -1.96 -28.13
CA GLU A 33 3.67 -2.89 -27.28
C GLU A 33 4.73 -3.72 -26.57
N ILE A 34 5.08 -3.34 -25.33
CA ILE A 34 5.72 -4.27 -24.41
C ILE A 34 4.71 -5.40 -24.32
N ALA A 35 5.04 -6.55 -24.91
CA ALA A 35 4.25 -7.75 -24.75
C ALA A 35 4.40 -8.13 -23.28
N VAL A 36 3.51 -7.60 -22.45
CA VAL A 36 3.50 -7.88 -21.03
C VAL A 36 3.07 -9.33 -20.86
N ASP A 37 3.98 -10.20 -20.42
CA ASP A 37 3.70 -11.64 -20.33
C ASP A 37 2.87 -12.03 -19.10
N TYR A 38 2.45 -11.05 -18.30
CA TYR A 38 1.52 -11.26 -17.22
C TYR A 38 0.15 -11.77 -17.74
N LYS A 39 -0.34 -12.88 -17.16
CA LYS A 39 -1.63 -13.51 -17.53
C LYS A 39 -2.70 -13.38 -16.45
N GLY A 40 -2.39 -12.70 -15.35
CA GLY A 40 -3.35 -12.50 -14.25
C GLY A 40 -4.39 -11.44 -14.57
N THR A 41 -5.19 -11.10 -13.56
CA THR A 41 -6.35 -10.20 -13.69
C THR A 41 -6.03 -8.75 -13.37
N ALA A 42 -4.84 -8.45 -12.85
CA ALA A 42 -4.45 -7.09 -12.49
C ALA A 42 -4.33 -6.14 -13.69
N SER A 43 -4.62 -4.87 -13.42
CA SER A 43 -4.20 -3.76 -14.26
C SER A 43 -2.73 -3.44 -13.96
N ILE A 44 -1.92 -3.27 -15.02
CA ILE A 44 -0.46 -3.12 -14.89
C ILE A 44 -0.07 -1.67 -15.09
N THR A 45 0.67 -1.10 -14.15
CA THR A 45 1.34 0.20 -14.28
C THR A 45 2.85 0.01 -14.33
N GLN A 46 3.57 0.96 -14.91
CA GLN A 46 5.04 0.97 -14.93
C GLN A 46 5.56 2.38 -14.68
N GLY A 47 6.56 2.49 -13.81
CA GLY A 47 7.25 3.74 -13.49
C GLY A 47 6.52 4.60 -12.45
N ILE A 48 7.04 5.81 -12.25
CA ILE A 48 6.66 6.70 -11.16
C ILE A 48 5.34 7.41 -11.47
N ALA A 49 4.42 7.42 -10.51
CA ALA A 49 3.15 8.10 -10.60
C ALA A 49 3.31 9.63 -10.57
N THR A 50 2.27 10.33 -11.04
CA THR A 50 2.22 11.79 -10.91
C THR A 50 1.66 12.16 -9.54
N THR A 51 2.40 12.92 -8.74
CA THR A 51 1.91 13.44 -7.47
C THR A 51 0.73 14.39 -7.66
N THR A 52 -0.36 14.15 -6.92
CA THR A 52 -1.58 14.97 -6.94
C THR A 52 -1.82 15.69 -5.61
N ALA A 53 -1.26 15.18 -4.52
CA ALA A 53 -1.16 15.86 -3.23
C ALA A 53 0.19 15.53 -2.59
N GLU A 54 0.86 16.55 -2.05
CA GLU A 54 2.11 16.39 -1.31
C GLU A 54 1.82 16.48 0.20
N ASP A 55 2.55 15.69 0.99
CA ASP A 55 2.58 15.76 2.45
C ASP A 55 1.19 15.91 3.09
N ILE A 56 0.26 14.98 2.79
CA ILE A 56 -1.11 15.03 3.35
C ILE A 56 -1.10 14.99 4.89
N TYR A 57 0.01 14.55 5.47
CA TYR A 57 0.36 14.61 6.88
C TYR A 57 1.82 15.02 7.05
N THR A 58 2.11 15.85 8.05
CA THR A 58 3.47 16.30 8.37
C THR A 58 3.87 15.89 9.78
N CYS A 59 5.07 15.30 9.90
CA CYS A 59 5.69 14.94 11.16
C CYS A 59 7.20 15.23 11.09
N GLU A 60 7.78 15.81 12.13
CA GLU A 60 9.18 16.30 12.11
C GLU A 60 10.21 15.24 11.68
N ARG A 61 10.00 13.98 12.07
CA ARG A 61 10.86 12.84 11.71
C ARG A 61 10.14 11.81 10.83
N GLY A 62 8.97 12.19 10.30
CA GLY A 62 8.20 11.34 9.41
C GLY A 62 8.73 11.38 7.98
N ARG A 63 8.47 10.31 7.24
CA ARG A 63 8.59 10.29 5.78
C ARG A 63 7.45 11.07 5.13
N LYS A 64 7.64 11.41 3.86
CA LYS A 64 6.63 12.08 3.04
C LYS A 64 5.39 11.23 2.88
N THR A 65 4.23 11.87 2.89
CA THR A 65 2.93 11.19 2.77
C THR A 65 2.21 11.67 1.52
N ASP A 66 2.95 11.67 0.40
CA ASP A 66 2.41 12.10 -0.88
C ASP A 66 1.33 11.10 -1.36
N VAL A 67 0.44 11.58 -2.22
CA VAL A 67 -0.57 10.80 -2.93
C VAL A 67 -0.47 11.16 -4.41
N GLY A 68 -0.61 10.17 -5.28
CA GLY A 68 -0.49 10.34 -6.71
C GLY A 68 -1.54 9.61 -7.52
N GLU A 69 -1.44 9.79 -8.82
CA GLU A 69 -2.19 9.05 -9.82
C GLU A 69 -1.27 8.47 -10.89
N ILE A 70 -1.57 7.25 -11.33
CA ILE A 70 -0.93 6.59 -12.46
C ILE A 70 -1.97 5.93 -13.35
N THR A 71 -1.73 5.88 -14.66
CA THR A 71 -2.62 5.22 -15.63
C THR A 71 -2.03 3.88 -16.03
N SER A 72 -2.80 2.82 -15.88
CA SER A 72 -2.39 1.46 -16.27
C SER A 72 -2.48 1.24 -17.78
N THR A 73 -1.84 0.17 -18.25
CA THR A 73 -1.78 -0.25 -19.66
C THR A 73 -3.16 -0.53 -20.28
N ASP A 74 -4.17 -0.84 -19.46
CA ASP A 74 -5.58 -0.99 -19.87
C ASP A 74 -6.38 0.34 -19.81
N GLY A 75 -5.73 1.46 -19.52
CA GLY A 75 -6.31 2.81 -19.53
C GLY A 75 -7.05 3.21 -18.25
N LYS A 76 -7.04 2.38 -17.20
CA LYS A 76 -7.61 2.75 -15.89
C LYS A 76 -6.68 3.69 -15.13
N LYS A 77 -7.24 4.50 -14.24
CA LYS A 77 -6.49 5.38 -13.34
C LYS A 77 -6.48 4.80 -11.94
N TRP A 78 -5.33 4.86 -11.29
CA TRP A 78 -5.09 4.35 -9.94
C TRP A 78 -4.56 5.46 -9.05
N VAL A 79 -5.14 5.58 -7.86
CA VAL A 79 -4.62 6.45 -6.80
C VAL A 79 -3.63 5.64 -5.99
N VAL A 80 -2.44 6.20 -5.78
CA VAL A 80 -1.34 5.52 -5.10
C VAL A 80 -0.83 6.36 -3.89
N PRO A 81 -0.46 5.73 -2.75
CA PRO A 81 -0.40 4.28 -2.53
C PRO A 81 -1.78 3.60 -2.48
N ALA A 82 -2.83 4.32 -2.10
CA ALA A 82 -4.20 3.82 -2.16
C ALA A 82 -5.22 4.96 -2.16
N ALA A 83 -6.42 4.71 -2.67
CA ALA A 83 -7.58 5.58 -2.46
C ALA A 83 -8.07 5.46 -1.00
N THR A 84 -7.54 6.28 -0.10
CA THR A 84 -7.87 6.29 1.34
C THR A 84 -8.93 7.34 1.69
N ASN A 85 -9.54 7.16 2.86
CA ASN A 85 -10.38 8.11 3.56
C ASN A 85 -9.57 9.05 4.46
N TYR A 86 -8.25 9.18 4.31
CA TYR A 86 -7.42 9.97 5.24
C TYR A 86 -7.94 11.42 5.39
N THR A 87 -8.24 12.08 4.28
CA THR A 87 -8.77 13.46 4.26
C THR A 87 -10.29 13.54 4.47
N ASN A 88 -10.99 12.40 4.52
CA ASN A 88 -12.42 12.34 4.75
C ASN A 88 -12.75 12.64 6.23
N THR A 89 -13.29 13.83 6.50
CA THR A 89 -13.59 14.29 7.86
C THR A 89 -14.77 13.57 8.51
N THR A 90 -15.59 12.82 7.76
CA THR A 90 -16.67 12.00 8.35
C THR A 90 -16.17 10.66 8.85
N PHE A 91 -14.97 10.24 8.42
CA PHE A 91 -14.31 9.05 8.94
C PHE A 91 -13.50 9.44 10.18
N PRO A 92 -13.85 8.96 11.38
CA PRO A 92 -13.18 9.36 12.61
C PRO A 92 -11.73 8.86 12.66
N PHE A 93 -10.82 9.71 13.12
CA PHE A 93 -9.48 9.27 13.53
C PHE A 93 -9.55 8.49 14.84
N ALA A 94 -8.74 7.43 14.94
CA ALA A 94 -8.55 6.69 16.18
C ALA A 94 -7.83 7.56 17.24
N ALA A 95 -8.00 7.21 18.51
CA ALA A 95 -7.21 7.81 19.58
C ALA A 95 -5.83 7.14 19.65
N ASP A 96 -4.79 7.89 19.99
CA ASP A 96 -3.42 7.37 20.01
C ASP A 96 -3.09 6.70 21.35
N LEU A 97 -2.71 5.43 21.31
CA LEU A 97 -1.93 4.78 22.37
C LEU A 97 -0.49 5.29 22.37
N PHE A 98 0.05 5.56 21.18
CA PHE A 98 1.35 6.19 21.03
C PHE A 98 1.39 6.91 19.71
N ASN A 99 1.81 8.17 19.69
CA ASN A 99 2.03 8.93 18.47
C ASN A 99 3.08 10.01 18.75
N SER A 100 4.29 9.79 18.22
CA SER A 100 5.40 10.71 18.48
C SER A 100 5.26 12.05 17.77
N CYS A 101 4.51 12.09 16.66
CA CYS A 101 4.25 13.31 15.88
C CYS A 101 3.32 14.29 16.61
N GLU A 102 2.45 13.79 17.49
CA GLU A 102 1.56 14.60 18.35
C GLU A 102 2.04 14.65 19.83
N GLU A 103 3.29 14.29 20.12
CA GLU A 103 3.87 14.24 21.47
C GLU A 103 3.12 13.33 22.47
N LYS A 104 2.41 12.33 21.97
CA LYS A 104 1.73 11.28 22.77
C LYS A 104 2.62 10.07 22.93
N LYS A 105 3.69 10.22 23.72
CA LYS A 105 4.74 9.20 23.88
C LYS A 105 4.56 8.38 25.17
N TYR A 106 3.38 7.78 25.35
CA TYR A 106 3.06 7.02 26.56
C TYR A 106 3.92 5.76 26.68
N ALA A 107 4.35 5.43 27.91
CA ALA A 107 5.27 4.33 28.19
C ALA A 107 4.56 3.00 28.47
N SER A 108 3.24 2.99 28.62
CA SER A 108 2.44 1.79 28.94
C SER A 108 0.97 1.95 28.54
N PRO A 109 0.22 0.84 28.38
CA PRO A 109 -1.23 0.87 28.22
C PRO A 109 -1.96 1.71 29.27
N GLN A 110 -1.57 1.58 30.54
CA GLN A 110 -2.25 2.22 31.65
C GLN A 110 -2.10 3.74 31.59
N GLU A 111 -0.90 4.23 31.24
CA GLU A 111 -0.65 5.65 31.06
C GLU A 111 -1.45 6.21 29.88
N ALA A 112 -1.42 5.51 28.74
CA ALA A 112 -2.15 5.92 27.54
C ALA A 112 -3.65 6.01 27.81
N LEU A 113 -4.25 4.95 28.35
CA LEU A 113 -5.69 4.90 28.65
C LEU A 113 -6.11 5.93 29.70
N SER A 114 -5.26 6.20 30.70
CA SER A 114 -5.52 7.26 31.68
C SER A 114 -5.54 8.65 31.05
N ALA A 115 -4.66 8.88 30.06
CA ALA A 115 -4.57 10.16 29.35
C ALA A 115 -5.70 10.33 28.31
N ILE A 116 -6.07 9.25 27.62
CA ILE A 116 -7.22 9.23 26.69
C ILE A 116 -8.54 9.43 27.45
N GLY A 117 -8.66 8.86 28.65
CA GLY A 117 -9.89 8.85 29.41
C GLY A 117 -10.92 7.92 28.77
N THR A 118 -12.13 8.42 28.54
CA THR A 118 -13.17 7.67 27.81
C THR A 118 -12.98 7.91 26.31
N PRO A 119 -12.54 6.91 25.52
CA PRO A 119 -12.45 7.06 24.07
C PRO A 119 -13.83 7.37 23.48
N ASN A 120 -13.85 8.10 22.37
CA ASN A 120 -15.09 8.33 21.64
C ASN A 120 -15.63 7.00 21.10
N THR A 121 -16.73 6.51 21.67
CA THR A 121 -17.36 5.25 21.25
C THR A 121 -18.30 5.51 20.08
N ILE A 122 -18.05 4.85 18.95
CA ILE A 122 -18.94 4.87 17.79
C ILE A 122 -20.10 3.89 18.02
N GLU A 123 -21.32 4.41 18.15
CA GLU A 123 -22.52 3.59 18.33
C GLU A 123 -23.04 3.08 16.98
N ILE A 124 -23.10 1.76 16.83
CA ILE A 124 -23.59 1.05 15.65
C ILE A 124 -24.98 0.47 15.95
N ASP A 125 -25.10 -0.20 17.10
CA ASP A 125 -26.35 -0.76 17.60
C ASP A 125 -26.66 -0.22 19.01
N GLU A 126 -27.86 0.34 19.20
CA GLU A 126 -28.31 0.91 20.49
C GLU A 126 -28.28 -0.15 21.61
N ASP A 127 -28.66 -1.39 21.32
CA ASP A 127 -28.66 -2.51 22.27
C ASP A 127 -27.36 -3.35 22.23
N GLY A 128 -26.30 -2.82 21.62
CA GLY A 128 -24.99 -3.50 21.53
C GLY A 128 -24.15 -3.44 22.80
N ASP A 129 -23.12 -4.29 22.83
CA ASP A 129 -22.05 -4.24 23.84
C ASP A 129 -20.92 -3.33 23.36
N VAL A 130 -20.17 -2.75 24.30
CA VAL A 130 -19.00 -1.91 23.98
C VAL A 130 -17.76 -2.78 23.87
N PHE A 131 -17.04 -2.60 22.77
CA PHE A 131 -15.74 -3.22 22.53
C PHE A 131 -14.66 -2.16 22.31
N THR A 132 -13.43 -2.53 22.60
CA THR A 132 -12.23 -1.72 22.37
C THR A 132 -11.24 -2.51 21.53
N ALA A 133 -10.88 -1.97 20.37
CA ALA A 133 -9.81 -2.48 19.53
C ALA A 133 -8.52 -1.68 19.77
N TYR A 134 -7.44 -2.39 20.08
CA TYR A 134 -6.08 -1.86 20.13
C TYR A 134 -5.38 -2.31 18.86
N ILE A 135 -4.74 -1.39 18.14
CA ILE A 135 -4.22 -1.63 16.79
C ILE A 135 -2.81 -1.04 16.68
N PHE A 136 -1.90 -1.80 16.07
CA PHE A 136 -0.64 -1.30 15.55
C PHE A 136 -0.58 -1.69 14.06
N ALA A 137 -0.29 -0.72 13.20
CA ALA A 137 -0.16 -0.91 11.76
C ALA A 137 1.21 -0.45 11.27
N ASP A 138 1.74 -1.22 10.34
CA ASP A 138 2.88 -0.93 9.50
C ASP A 138 2.32 -0.80 8.07
N ASN A 139 1.87 0.37 7.61
CA ASN A 139 1.88 1.66 8.30
C ASN A 139 0.47 2.19 8.65
N TYR A 140 -0.52 2.00 7.78
CA TYR A 140 -1.82 2.69 7.89
C TYR A 140 -3.00 1.73 7.91
N PHE A 141 -4.07 2.10 8.63
CA PHE A 141 -5.33 1.37 8.64
C PHE A 141 -6.57 2.26 8.56
N GLU A 142 -7.66 1.69 8.03
CA GLU A 142 -9.04 2.16 8.18
C GLU A 142 -9.91 1.00 8.66
N MET A 143 -10.57 1.17 9.80
CA MET A 143 -11.39 0.13 10.42
C MET A 143 -12.87 0.45 10.28
N TYR A 144 -13.61 -0.59 9.89
CA TYR A 144 -15.05 -0.62 9.80
C TYR A 144 -15.61 -1.75 10.67
N VAL A 145 -16.78 -1.54 11.25
CA VAL A 145 -17.56 -2.58 11.94
C VAL A 145 -18.97 -2.60 11.34
N ASN A 146 -19.38 -3.74 10.79
CA ASN A 146 -20.65 -3.89 10.05
C ASN A 146 -20.84 -2.83 8.95
N GLY A 147 -19.75 -2.39 8.33
CA GLY A 147 -19.73 -1.33 7.32
C GLY A 147 -19.76 0.11 7.83
N VAL A 148 -19.85 0.33 9.14
CA VAL A 148 -19.73 1.66 9.76
C VAL A 148 -18.26 1.97 10.00
N ALA A 149 -17.79 3.15 9.56
CA ALA A 149 -16.44 3.63 9.82
C ALA A 149 -16.26 3.93 11.32
N VAL A 150 -15.35 3.22 11.98
CA VAL A 150 -15.15 3.34 13.45
C VAL A 150 -13.84 4.02 13.84
N GLY A 151 -12.81 3.94 12.99
CA GLY A 151 -11.53 4.58 13.27
C GLY A 151 -10.53 4.39 12.14
N LYS A 152 -9.75 5.42 11.82
CA LYS A 152 -8.62 5.35 10.91
C LYS A 152 -7.35 5.82 11.59
N ASP A 153 -6.21 5.38 11.08
CA ASP A 153 -4.92 5.78 11.57
C ASP A 153 -4.69 7.29 11.37
N LYS A 154 -3.97 7.92 12.29
CA LYS A 154 -3.55 9.31 12.22
C LYS A 154 -2.26 9.52 11.46
N VAL A 155 -1.36 8.53 11.44
CA VAL A 155 -0.07 8.63 10.77
C VAL A 155 -0.08 7.71 9.55
N PRO A 156 -0.07 8.26 8.32
CA PRO A 156 -0.08 7.43 7.12
C PRO A 156 1.14 6.55 6.92
N PHE A 157 2.33 7.06 7.27
CA PHE A 157 3.60 6.38 6.97
C PHE A 157 4.49 6.25 8.20
N THR A 158 5.17 7.33 8.59
CA THR A 158 6.05 7.34 9.77
C THR A 158 5.99 8.70 10.45
N GLU A 159 6.33 8.83 11.73
CA GLU A 159 6.78 7.80 12.68
C GLU A 159 5.68 6.79 13.06
N PHE A 160 6.06 5.56 13.40
CA PHE A 160 5.11 4.52 13.83
C PHE A 160 4.29 4.95 15.05
N ASN A 161 3.01 4.59 15.04
CA ASN A 161 2.05 4.87 16.08
C ASN A 161 1.24 3.61 16.43
N SER A 162 0.48 3.69 17.51
CA SER A 162 -0.52 2.68 17.86
C SER A 162 -1.78 3.36 18.33
N SER A 163 -2.90 2.69 18.10
CA SER A 163 -4.22 3.29 18.08
C SER A 163 -5.20 2.51 18.95
N VAL A 164 -6.21 3.20 19.46
CA VAL A 164 -7.36 2.61 20.13
C VAL A 164 -8.65 3.13 19.52
N VAL A 165 -9.58 2.20 19.27
CA VAL A 165 -10.92 2.45 18.73
C VAL A 165 -11.94 1.83 19.67
N SER A 166 -13.00 2.56 19.99
CA SER A 166 -14.13 2.05 20.77
C SER A 166 -15.41 2.10 19.95
N PHE A 167 -16.19 1.03 19.98
CA PHE A 167 -17.45 0.92 19.25
C PHE A 167 -18.47 0.09 20.03
N LYS A 168 -19.75 0.33 19.76
CA LYS A 168 -20.88 -0.38 20.39
C LYS A 168 -21.69 -1.11 19.33
N VAL A 169 -21.77 -2.44 19.42
CA VAL A 169 -22.36 -3.30 18.38
C VAL A 169 -22.91 -4.59 18.97
N GLN A 170 -23.91 -5.19 18.33
CA GLN A 170 -24.41 -6.52 18.69
C GLN A 170 -23.60 -7.63 18.01
N LYS A 171 -23.43 -8.75 18.71
CA LYS A 171 -22.90 -9.98 18.11
C LYS A 171 -23.99 -10.74 17.30
N PRO A 172 -23.63 -11.41 16.20
CA PRO A 172 -22.31 -11.40 15.57
C PRO A 172 -22.05 -10.08 14.82
N PHE A 173 -20.79 -9.67 14.73
CA PHE A 173 -20.38 -8.51 13.94
C PHE A 173 -19.09 -8.79 13.17
N THR A 174 -18.92 -8.09 12.05
CA THR A 174 -17.75 -8.20 11.18
C THR A 174 -16.88 -6.96 11.34
N ILE A 175 -15.60 -7.18 11.60
CA ILE A 175 -14.56 -6.17 11.45
C ILE A 175 -13.99 -6.30 10.04
N ALA A 176 -13.90 -5.18 9.34
CA ALA A 176 -13.23 -5.08 8.05
C ALA A 176 -12.20 -3.94 8.11
N MET A 177 -10.98 -4.15 7.62
CA MET A 177 -9.94 -3.14 7.63
C MET A 177 -9.26 -3.00 6.27
N LYS A 178 -9.02 -1.76 5.86
CA LYS A 178 -8.14 -1.42 4.73
C LYS A 178 -6.79 -1.12 5.33
N LEU A 179 -5.77 -1.78 4.83
CA LEU A 179 -4.40 -1.65 5.28
C LEU A 179 -3.55 -1.16 4.12
N VAL A 180 -2.64 -0.23 4.40
CA VAL A 180 -1.75 0.34 3.39
C VAL A 180 -0.32 0.33 3.94
N ASP A 181 0.59 -0.33 3.22
CA ASP A 181 2.02 -0.06 3.31
C ASP A 181 2.28 1.18 2.46
N TRP A 182 2.68 2.28 3.13
CA TRP A 182 2.75 3.58 2.47
C TRP A 182 4.06 3.69 1.70
N GLU A 183 4.03 4.39 0.57
CA GLU A 183 5.20 4.52 -0.30
C GLU A 183 5.67 5.97 -0.38
N GLU A 184 6.99 6.16 -0.42
CA GLU A 184 7.60 7.48 -0.69
C GLU A 184 7.71 7.73 -2.19
N HIS A 185 7.96 6.66 -2.95
CA HIS A 185 8.05 6.67 -4.40
C HIS A 185 6.76 6.13 -5.01
N LEU A 186 5.89 7.06 -5.39
CA LEU A 186 4.54 6.78 -5.81
C LEU A 186 4.47 5.88 -7.05
N GLY A 187 3.59 4.87 -7.00
CA GLY A 187 3.31 3.93 -8.08
C GLY A 187 4.24 2.72 -8.16
N VAL A 188 5.22 2.62 -7.25
CA VAL A 188 6.22 1.54 -7.25
C VAL A 188 6.50 0.92 -5.88
N GLY A 189 5.74 1.23 -4.83
CA GLY A 189 5.82 0.56 -3.52
C GLY A 189 7.17 0.71 -2.83
N CYS A 190 7.89 1.81 -3.11
CA CYS A 190 9.26 1.97 -2.68
C CYS A 190 9.46 3.14 -1.70
N GLU A 191 10.49 2.99 -0.89
CA GLU A 191 11.01 4.00 0.01
C GLU A 191 12.55 4.06 -0.04
N ALA A 192 13.13 5.20 0.33
CA ALA A 192 14.58 5.27 0.50
C ALA A 192 14.99 4.50 1.76
N ASN A 193 15.74 3.41 1.62
CA ASN A 193 16.18 2.59 2.76
C ASN A 193 17.38 1.71 2.41
N ARG A 194 18.15 1.29 3.42
CA ARG A 194 19.28 0.34 3.30
C ARG A 194 20.29 0.65 2.17
N GLY A 195 20.49 1.94 1.86
CA GLY A 195 21.40 2.42 0.80
C GLY A 195 20.86 2.30 -0.62
N LYS A 196 19.55 2.08 -0.77
CA LYS A 196 18.79 2.10 -2.02
C LYS A 196 17.82 3.26 -1.99
N ASP A 197 17.74 4.01 -3.08
CA ASP A 197 16.72 5.04 -3.24
C ASP A 197 15.33 4.39 -3.41
N PHE A 198 15.26 3.21 -4.05
CA PHE A 198 14.01 2.46 -4.24
C PHE A 198 14.10 1.11 -3.55
N HIS A 199 13.77 1.03 -2.27
CA HIS A 199 13.70 -0.20 -1.48
C HIS A 199 12.23 -0.57 -1.22
N ALA A 200 11.86 -1.84 -1.33
CA ALA A 200 10.52 -2.29 -0.95
C ALA A 200 10.31 -2.13 0.56
N GLY A 201 9.20 -1.52 0.98
CA GLY A 201 8.80 -1.48 2.38
C GLY A 201 8.41 -2.85 2.93
N ASP A 202 7.94 -2.88 4.16
CA ASP A 202 7.16 -4.01 4.65
C ASP A 202 5.94 -3.50 5.40
N GLY A 203 4.81 -4.16 5.14
CA GLY A 203 3.56 -3.90 5.80
C GLY A 203 3.37 -4.73 7.08
N GLY A 204 2.14 -4.83 7.53
CA GLY A 204 1.74 -5.69 8.64
C GLY A 204 0.81 -5.01 9.62
N MET A 205 -0.12 -5.77 10.19
CA MET A 205 -1.03 -5.23 11.20
C MET A 205 -1.28 -6.24 12.30
N VAL A 206 -1.34 -5.77 13.54
CA VAL A 206 -1.73 -6.56 14.71
C VAL A 206 -2.83 -5.83 15.47
N ALA A 207 -3.85 -6.57 15.89
CA ALA A 207 -4.94 -6.02 16.68
C ALA A 207 -5.45 -6.97 17.76
N VAL A 208 -5.90 -6.37 18.86
CA VAL A 208 -6.55 -7.07 19.98
C VAL A 208 -7.86 -6.37 20.31
N ILE A 209 -8.94 -7.15 20.34
CA ILE A 209 -10.29 -6.67 20.62
C ILE A 209 -10.70 -7.18 22.00
N LYS A 210 -11.08 -6.26 22.88
CA LYS A 210 -11.49 -6.55 24.26
C LYS A 210 -12.90 -6.03 24.54
N ASP A 211 -13.59 -6.68 25.46
CA ASP A 211 -14.83 -6.16 26.06
C ASP A 211 -14.55 -5.17 27.19
N THR A 212 -15.60 -4.64 27.83
CA THR A 212 -15.49 -3.71 28.96
C THR A 212 -14.91 -4.33 30.24
N GLU A 213 -14.87 -5.66 30.34
CA GLU A 213 -14.28 -6.40 31.46
C GLU A 213 -12.79 -6.72 31.21
N ASN A 214 -12.24 -6.31 30.06
CA ASN A 214 -10.90 -6.61 29.54
C ASN A 214 -10.68 -8.06 29.13
N ASN A 215 -11.75 -8.84 28.90
CA ASN A 215 -11.61 -10.14 28.27
C ASN A 215 -11.26 -9.96 26.78
N ILE A 216 -10.32 -10.76 26.28
CA ILE A 216 -9.98 -10.78 24.86
C ILE A 216 -11.08 -11.52 24.11
N ILE A 217 -11.72 -10.83 23.18
CA ILE A 217 -12.82 -11.36 22.35
C ILE A 217 -12.30 -11.85 21.00
N ALA A 218 -11.26 -11.20 20.49
CA ALA A 218 -10.55 -11.62 19.29
C ALA A 218 -9.13 -11.01 19.24
N THR A 219 -8.23 -11.71 18.56
CA THR A 219 -6.92 -11.22 18.16
C THR A 219 -6.75 -11.44 16.66
N THR A 220 -5.77 -10.77 16.06
CA THR A 220 -5.32 -11.07 14.70
C THR A 220 -4.55 -12.39 14.68
N ASP A 221 -4.93 -13.28 13.78
CA ASP A 221 -4.35 -14.61 13.54
C ASP A 221 -4.70 -15.09 12.12
N GLU A 222 -4.32 -16.32 11.76
CA GLU A 222 -4.59 -16.91 10.44
C GLU A 222 -6.09 -17.17 10.13
N LYS A 223 -7.01 -16.91 11.09
CA LYS A 223 -8.45 -17.06 10.85
C LYS A 223 -9.06 -15.84 10.17
N TRP A 224 -8.35 -14.72 10.14
CA TRP A 224 -8.74 -13.55 9.36
C TRP A 224 -8.65 -13.85 7.86
N LYS A 225 -9.51 -13.21 7.07
CA LYS A 225 -9.34 -13.12 5.62
C LYS A 225 -8.39 -12.00 5.28
N ALA A 226 -7.56 -12.16 4.25
CA ALA A 226 -6.68 -11.11 3.73
C ALA A 226 -6.55 -11.21 2.20
N GLN A 227 -6.83 -10.10 1.51
CA GLN A 227 -6.75 -10.01 0.06
C GLN A 227 -5.93 -8.76 -0.34
N THR A 228 -4.83 -8.96 -1.06
CA THR A 228 -4.01 -7.88 -1.64
C THR A 228 -4.69 -7.25 -2.84
N TYR A 229 -4.60 -5.95 -3.05
CA TYR A 229 -5.16 -5.16 -4.16
C TYR A 229 -4.16 -4.23 -4.84
N TYR A 230 -2.94 -4.13 -4.31
CA TYR A 230 -1.85 -3.41 -4.91
C TYR A 230 -0.54 -4.13 -4.57
N THR A 231 0.21 -4.58 -5.59
CA THR A 231 1.51 -5.27 -5.41
C THR A 231 2.61 -4.53 -6.16
N ALA A 232 3.66 -4.11 -5.44
CA ALA A 232 4.82 -3.36 -5.94
C ALA A 232 5.98 -3.37 -4.92
N PRO A 233 7.23 -3.08 -5.32
CA PRO A 233 7.75 -3.02 -6.69
C PRO A 233 7.83 -4.41 -7.34
N ILE A 234 7.67 -4.47 -8.66
CA ILE A 234 7.94 -5.69 -9.44
C ILE A 234 8.94 -5.36 -10.54
N THR A 235 10.08 -6.04 -10.56
CA THR A 235 11.13 -5.83 -11.57
C THR A 235 10.98 -6.73 -12.79
N ASP A 236 10.33 -7.88 -12.62
CA ASP A 236 10.08 -8.88 -13.66
C ASP A 236 8.68 -9.48 -13.47
N LEU A 237 7.75 -9.19 -14.39
CA LEU A 237 6.37 -9.67 -14.30
C LEU A 237 6.22 -11.20 -14.43
N SER A 238 7.28 -11.95 -14.75
CA SER A 238 7.26 -13.41 -14.72
C SER A 238 7.36 -14.01 -13.30
N CYS A 239 7.72 -13.20 -12.29
CA CYS A 239 7.81 -13.65 -10.89
C CYS A 239 6.45 -13.75 -10.18
N VAL A 240 5.41 -13.15 -10.78
CA VAL A 240 4.05 -13.10 -10.22
C VAL A 240 3.13 -14.13 -10.86
N SER A 241 2.12 -14.57 -10.12
CA SER A 241 1.07 -15.46 -10.64
C SER A 241 -0.22 -15.30 -9.85
N GLU A 242 -1.32 -15.77 -10.43
CA GLU A 242 -2.62 -15.87 -9.74
C GLU A 242 -3.14 -17.31 -9.78
N ASP A 243 -3.75 -17.76 -8.68
CA ASP A 243 -4.51 -19.02 -8.61
C ASP A 243 -5.82 -18.78 -7.84
N GLY A 244 -6.93 -18.71 -8.57
CA GLY A 244 -8.20 -18.28 -8.01
C GLY A 244 -8.10 -16.87 -7.43
N ALA A 245 -8.29 -16.72 -6.12
CA ALA A 245 -8.17 -15.44 -5.41
C ALA A 245 -6.76 -15.15 -4.88
N TYR A 246 -5.86 -16.13 -4.92
CA TYR A 246 -4.48 -15.96 -4.50
C TYR A 246 -3.70 -15.16 -5.53
N ARG A 247 -2.95 -14.16 -5.07
CA ARG A 247 -2.12 -13.26 -5.87
C ARG A 247 -0.69 -13.37 -5.34
N TYR A 248 0.15 -14.13 -6.04
CA TYR A 248 1.47 -14.51 -5.56
C TYR A 248 2.57 -13.62 -6.13
N SER A 249 3.49 -13.25 -5.24
CA SER A 249 4.72 -12.50 -5.55
C SER A 249 5.93 -13.04 -4.75
N GLU A 250 5.84 -14.25 -4.18
CA GLU A 250 6.88 -14.84 -3.33
C GLU A 250 8.23 -15.04 -4.05
N ASN A 251 8.20 -15.20 -5.38
CA ASN A 251 9.39 -15.42 -6.21
C ASN A 251 9.98 -14.11 -6.75
N CYS A 252 9.39 -12.96 -6.39
CA CYS A 252 9.84 -11.66 -6.86
C CYS A 252 11.04 -11.16 -6.06
N ASP A 253 11.91 -10.40 -6.73
CA ASP A 253 13.04 -9.73 -6.09
C ASP A 253 12.52 -8.55 -5.23
N THR A 254 12.95 -8.52 -3.98
CA THR A 254 12.62 -7.47 -3.01
C THR A 254 13.81 -6.55 -2.69
N SER A 255 14.94 -6.72 -3.38
CA SER A 255 16.19 -6.01 -3.06
C SER A 255 16.20 -4.54 -3.50
N GLY A 256 15.26 -4.15 -4.36
CA GLY A 256 15.10 -2.79 -4.84
C GLY A 256 16.24 -2.31 -5.75
N GLY A 257 16.30 -1.00 -5.98
CA GLY A 257 17.18 -0.37 -6.97
C GLY A 257 17.57 1.06 -6.62
N GLN A 258 18.26 1.70 -7.56
CA GLN A 258 18.56 3.14 -7.51
C GLN A 258 17.63 3.94 -8.43
N ASP A 259 16.80 3.25 -9.20
CA ASP A 259 15.89 3.84 -10.17
C ASP A 259 14.68 2.92 -10.30
N GLY A 260 13.49 3.43 -9.95
CA GLY A 260 12.22 2.72 -10.05
C GLY A 260 11.46 2.99 -11.34
N SER A 261 12.03 3.73 -12.31
CA SER A 261 11.33 4.11 -13.55
C SER A 261 10.85 2.93 -14.40
N GLU A 262 11.52 1.78 -14.28
CA GLU A 262 11.15 0.54 -14.99
C GLU A 262 10.38 -0.45 -14.11
N PHE A 263 10.15 -0.15 -12.83
CA PHE A 263 9.40 -1.04 -11.93
C PHE A 263 7.94 -1.06 -12.32
N TYR A 264 7.35 -2.25 -12.22
CA TYR A 264 5.94 -2.51 -12.43
C TYR A 264 5.19 -2.55 -11.11
N ALA A 265 3.89 -2.36 -11.25
CA ALA A 265 2.91 -2.53 -10.19
C ALA A 265 1.66 -3.22 -10.73
N LEU A 266 1.04 -4.05 -9.89
CA LEU A 266 -0.21 -4.74 -10.18
C LEU A 266 -1.32 -4.16 -9.30
N HIS A 267 -2.43 -3.80 -9.93
CA HIS A 267 -3.58 -3.20 -9.27
C HIS A 267 -4.86 -3.99 -9.54
N TRP A 268 -5.69 -4.14 -8.52
CA TRP A 268 -7.02 -4.76 -8.65
C TRP A 268 -8.09 -3.85 -8.05
N GLU A 269 -9.26 -3.84 -8.67
CA GLU A 269 -10.38 -3.03 -8.16
C GLU A 269 -10.87 -3.58 -6.82
N LEU A 270 -11.09 -2.68 -5.86
CA LEU A 270 -11.73 -3.06 -4.60
C LEU A 270 -13.18 -3.47 -4.86
N PRO A 271 -13.67 -4.57 -4.28
CA PRO A 271 -15.07 -4.96 -4.41
C PRO A 271 -15.97 -3.91 -3.77
N ASN A 272 -17.12 -3.63 -4.35
CA ASN A 272 -18.10 -2.77 -3.69
C ASN A 272 -18.58 -3.41 -2.38
N ASP A 273 -18.91 -2.58 -1.39
CA ASP A 273 -19.52 -3.02 -0.13
C ASP A 273 -18.72 -4.07 0.66
N TRP A 274 -17.42 -4.22 0.38
CA TRP A 274 -16.53 -5.18 1.03
C TRP A 274 -16.42 -4.99 2.55
N MET A 275 -17.00 -3.93 3.11
CA MET A 275 -17.09 -3.65 4.55
C MET A 275 -18.26 -4.34 5.24
N LYS A 276 -19.32 -4.63 4.48
CA LYS A 276 -20.62 -4.97 5.04
C LYS A 276 -20.63 -6.41 5.56
N THR A 277 -21.62 -6.69 6.40
CA THR A 277 -21.83 -8.01 7.01
C THR A 277 -22.22 -9.08 6.00
N ASP A 278 -22.90 -8.69 4.92
CA ASP A 278 -23.41 -9.58 3.87
C ASP A 278 -22.42 -9.78 2.70
N PHE A 279 -21.24 -9.15 2.74
CA PHE A 279 -20.20 -9.37 1.76
C PHE A 279 -19.66 -10.81 1.84
N ASP A 280 -19.67 -11.50 0.71
CA ASP A 280 -19.18 -12.87 0.58
C ASP A 280 -17.65 -12.89 0.38
N ASP A 281 -16.92 -13.11 1.47
CA ASP A 281 -15.46 -13.29 1.49
C ASP A 281 -15.04 -14.77 1.49
N THR A 282 -15.94 -15.71 1.17
CA THR A 282 -15.64 -17.15 1.23
C THR A 282 -14.49 -17.55 0.30
N ASN A 283 -14.32 -16.84 -0.81
CA ASN A 283 -13.24 -17.05 -1.77
C ASN A 283 -11.94 -16.33 -1.39
N TRP A 284 -11.94 -15.44 -0.39
CA TRP A 284 -10.71 -14.74 0.01
C TRP A 284 -9.74 -15.71 0.71
N PRO A 285 -8.42 -15.57 0.44
CA PRO A 285 -7.39 -16.23 1.20
C PRO A 285 -7.51 -15.91 2.69
N ASN A 286 -7.09 -16.85 3.52
CA ASN A 286 -6.79 -16.55 4.91
C ASN A 286 -5.53 -15.70 4.99
N ALA A 287 -5.42 -14.91 6.06
CA ALA A 287 -4.26 -14.11 6.35
C ALA A 287 -3.02 -14.99 6.61
N SER A 288 -1.87 -14.51 6.14
CA SER A 288 -0.58 -15.06 6.56
C SER A 288 -0.14 -14.38 7.85
N THR A 289 0.51 -15.14 8.73
CA THR A 289 1.04 -14.62 9.99
C THR A 289 2.53 -14.38 9.89
N TYR A 290 2.99 -13.29 10.51
CA TYR A 290 4.37 -12.84 10.47
C TYR A 290 4.92 -12.61 11.88
N THR A 291 6.23 -12.78 12.04
CA THR A 291 6.87 -12.62 13.35
C THR A 291 7.25 -11.16 13.60
N ASN A 292 7.40 -10.77 14.87
CA ASN A 292 7.92 -9.45 15.27
C ASN A 292 9.29 -9.14 14.62
N SER A 293 10.11 -10.17 14.37
CA SER A 293 11.38 -10.00 13.66
C SER A 293 11.21 -9.76 12.16
N THR A 294 10.16 -10.30 11.55
CA THR A 294 9.87 -10.09 10.13
C THR A 294 9.44 -8.66 9.88
N ILE A 295 8.52 -8.15 10.71
CA ILE A 295 8.00 -6.77 10.65
C ILE A 295 9.00 -5.73 11.21
N GLY A 296 10.05 -6.19 11.90
CA GLY A 296 11.08 -5.30 12.44
C GLY A 296 10.60 -4.36 13.56
N VAL A 297 9.66 -4.79 14.41
CA VAL A 297 9.02 -3.93 15.43
C VAL A 297 9.79 -3.79 16.75
N ASN A 298 10.89 -4.54 16.92
CA ASN A 298 11.62 -4.63 18.20
C ASN A 298 12.24 -3.31 18.69
N ASN A 299 12.29 -2.28 17.86
CA ASN A 299 12.79 -0.95 18.18
C ASN A 299 11.73 0.16 18.02
N LYS A 300 10.44 -0.21 17.87
CA LYS A 300 9.33 0.72 17.65
C LYS A 300 8.55 0.91 18.98
N PRO A 301 8.70 2.03 19.71
CA PRO A 301 8.02 2.23 21.00
C PRO A 301 6.49 2.14 20.93
N ALA A 302 5.92 2.50 19.77
CA ALA A 302 4.50 2.32 19.47
C ALA A 302 4.01 0.87 19.62
N TYR A 303 4.91 -0.11 19.46
CA TYR A 303 4.66 -1.53 19.71
C TYR A 303 5.26 -1.96 21.06
N THR A 304 6.55 -1.70 21.29
CA THR A 304 7.30 -2.28 22.42
C THR A 304 6.84 -1.78 23.79
N ASN A 305 6.23 -0.60 23.89
CA ASN A 305 5.64 -0.11 25.14
C ASN A 305 4.32 -0.81 25.47
N PHE A 306 3.74 -1.53 24.50
CA PHE A 306 2.41 -2.13 24.57
C PHE A 306 2.46 -3.65 24.33
N THR A 307 3.58 -4.31 24.62
CA THR A 307 3.70 -5.78 24.51
C THR A 307 2.69 -6.52 25.38
N SER A 308 2.31 -6.00 26.54
CA SER A 308 1.21 -6.57 27.34
C SER A 308 -0.19 -6.50 26.67
N ILE A 309 -0.30 -5.81 25.53
CA ILE A 309 -1.47 -5.85 24.65
C ILE A 309 -1.17 -6.75 23.46
N PHE A 310 -0.11 -6.46 22.70
CA PHE A 310 0.10 -7.06 21.37
C PHE A 310 0.94 -8.35 21.38
N ASP A 311 1.84 -8.52 22.35
CA ASP A 311 2.87 -9.56 22.44
C ASP A 311 2.82 -10.24 23.83
N ASP A 312 1.61 -10.46 24.36
CA ASP A 312 1.43 -11.06 25.68
C ASP A 312 1.80 -12.54 25.63
N ALA A 313 2.61 -13.01 26.58
CA ALA A 313 3.14 -14.37 26.55
C ALA A 313 2.07 -15.47 26.63
N LYS A 314 0.83 -15.15 27.01
CA LYS A 314 -0.30 -16.09 27.08
C LYS A 314 -1.30 -15.87 25.97
N ASP A 315 -1.56 -14.61 25.65
CA ASP A 315 -2.61 -14.17 24.73
C ASP A 315 -2.02 -13.33 23.59
N ASP A 316 -0.99 -13.88 22.93
CA ASP A 316 -0.23 -13.26 21.85
C ASP A 316 -1.10 -12.99 20.62
N ALA A 317 -1.00 -11.79 20.07
CA ALA A 317 -1.67 -11.42 18.82
C ALA A 317 -0.65 -11.46 17.69
N GLN A 318 -1.02 -12.06 16.57
CA GLN A 318 -0.08 -12.24 15.47
C GLN A 318 -0.20 -11.07 14.49
N PHE A 319 0.95 -10.63 13.97
CA PHE A 319 0.94 -9.77 12.79
C PHE A 319 0.34 -10.54 11.62
N ILE A 320 -0.62 -9.93 10.95
CA ILE A 320 -1.28 -10.48 9.77
C ILE A 320 -1.08 -9.59 8.56
N TRP A 321 -1.04 -10.22 7.38
CA TRP A 321 -1.08 -9.58 6.07
C TRP A 321 -1.66 -10.54 5.02
N SER A 322 -1.58 -10.18 3.74
CA SER A 322 -1.77 -11.10 2.61
C SER A 322 -0.58 -12.07 2.47
N THR A 323 -0.37 -12.67 1.29
CA THR A 323 0.68 -13.65 1.05
C THR A 323 2.10 -13.08 1.03
N ASN A 324 2.27 -11.77 0.82
CA ASN A 324 3.58 -11.14 0.80
C ASN A 324 3.59 -9.81 1.57
N VAL A 325 4.14 -9.82 2.78
CA VAL A 325 4.27 -8.62 3.62
C VAL A 325 5.19 -7.54 3.07
N VAL A 326 6.05 -7.86 2.11
CA VAL A 326 7.04 -6.91 1.57
C VAL A 326 6.54 -6.21 0.31
N LEU A 327 5.71 -6.89 -0.50
CA LEU A 327 5.32 -6.38 -1.82
C LEU A 327 3.82 -6.05 -1.94
N ASP A 328 2.98 -6.53 -1.04
CA ASP A 328 1.55 -6.21 -1.08
C ASP A 328 1.31 -4.90 -0.31
N ASN A 329 1.06 -3.80 -1.03
CA ASN A 329 0.99 -2.45 -0.47
C ASN A 329 -0.43 -2.01 -0.11
N GLU A 330 -1.48 -2.59 -0.70
CA GLU A 330 -2.88 -2.37 -0.26
C GLU A 330 -3.52 -3.73 0.01
N VAL A 331 -3.97 -3.95 1.25
CA VAL A 331 -4.58 -5.21 1.68
C VAL A 331 -5.89 -4.95 2.40
N LEU A 332 -6.91 -5.72 2.06
CA LEU A 332 -8.17 -5.73 2.80
C LEU A 332 -8.24 -6.97 3.68
N VAL A 333 -8.56 -6.79 4.96
CA VAL A 333 -8.75 -7.90 5.91
C VAL A 333 -10.14 -7.90 6.52
N ARG A 334 -10.66 -9.09 6.82
CA ARG A 334 -12.01 -9.29 7.39
C ARG A 334 -12.03 -10.41 8.42
N TYR A 335 -12.83 -10.23 9.47
CA TYR A 335 -13.11 -11.26 10.47
C TYR A 335 -14.46 -11.05 11.15
N THR A 336 -15.20 -12.13 11.33
CA THR A 336 -16.51 -12.11 12.00
C THR A 336 -16.39 -12.68 13.41
N ILE A 337 -16.78 -11.86 14.38
CA ILE A 337 -16.85 -12.21 15.79
C ILE A 337 -18.25 -12.70 16.08
N ASN A 338 -18.36 -13.91 16.63
CA ASN A 338 -19.62 -14.58 16.95
C ASN A 338 -20.13 -14.27 18.36
#